data_AF-A0A517SZM6-F1
#
_entry.id   AF-A0A517SZM6-F1
#
_cell.length_a   1.000
_cell.length_b   1.000
_cell.length_c   1.000
_cell.angle_alpha   90.00
_cell.angle_beta   90.00
_cell.angle_gamma   90.00
#
_symmetry.space_group_name_H-M   'P 1'
#
loop_
_entity.id
_entity.type
_entity.pdbx_description
1 polymer ?
#
loop_
_entity_poly.entity_id
_entity_poly.type
_entity_poly.pdbx_seq_one_letter_code
_entity_poly.pdbx_strand_id
1 'polypeptide(L)'
;MTLLTFARNSTALTRCAALLLCFAANLLPGIASAQAPAASGEAVPKMAAEMIPDDAIAAVFMSPTRMMKSPDWEMMPVEVLQAVALENLGIDPYQVDGITVMGGVPGLNGPVGGAVIEFNRDVAVESLKFIDELREGEYLGMKVYEIPENPPLRLHQLNARTWLIGVGGYVKRMAQANQFPKGKLAELATKINAPDGITVIASLDLVGPMITGLLQSVEGQIPPPIKDVVKIAQWTDAIYINTVIAPLGGSTKISLLAKDAESAAELESLINRSIDFGAQAMIATMRSEMDLEDPVQQSFISYMNRVSKVFTEAMRPKTNGTVVRVEINSSASVASTGVLVGLLLPAVQAARTAARRMSTSNNLKQIGLAMHNYHSAFKKLPAQAITNDDGEALLSWRVAILPYIEEQALYERFHLDEPWNSPHNRQLIDEMPAVYESLNMVLPAGETVMQVPLGDKDSKEPVFFTKGRQTGFRDVLDGLSNTPMVVQVDPQDAVTWTKPADWEVNLDNAKQGVGAAEPGGFHILLGDGAVIFIAESIDKKLWRAMLTRAGGERVQQGF
;
A
#
# COMPACT_ATOMS: atom_id res chain seq x y z
N MET A 1 8.27 0.59 -17.00
CA MET A 1 9.61 1.22 -17.18
C MET A 1 10.69 0.21 -17.52
N THR A 2 10.90 -0.85 -16.73
CA THR A 2 12.02 -1.81 -16.87
C THR A 2 12.17 -2.45 -18.26
N LEU A 3 11.06 -2.82 -18.93
CA LEU A 3 11.07 -3.36 -20.31
C LEU A 3 11.59 -2.37 -21.37
N LEU A 4 11.24 -1.09 -21.26
CA LEU A 4 11.68 -0.04 -22.19
C LEU A 4 13.19 0.20 -22.10
N THR A 5 13.76 0.09 -20.90
CA THR A 5 15.21 0.20 -20.70
C THR A 5 15.97 -1.03 -21.22
N PHE A 6 15.32 -2.20 -21.21
CA PHE A 6 15.93 -3.49 -21.61
C PHE A 6 15.98 -3.69 -23.13
N ALA A 7 14.94 -3.26 -23.87
CA ALA A 7 14.90 -3.38 -25.32
C ALA A 7 15.92 -2.46 -26.04
N ARG A 8 16.19 -1.27 -25.47
CA ARG A 8 16.95 -0.20 -26.16
C ARG A 8 18.48 -0.40 -26.17
N ASN A 9 19.02 -1.20 -25.26
CA ASN A 9 20.47 -1.34 -25.01
C ASN A 9 21.03 -2.74 -25.37
N SER A 10 20.29 -3.55 -26.13
CA SER A 10 20.49 -5.00 -26.12
C SER A 10 20.69 -5.64 -27.50
N THR A 11 21.42 -6.75 -27.50
CA THR A 11 21.96 -7.44 -28.70
C THR A 11 20.87 -8.26 -29.42
N ALA A 12 21.14 -8.79 -30.62
CA ALA A 12 20.26 -9.79 -31.27
C ALA A 12 19.82 -10.90 -30.33
N LEU A 13 20.74 -11.39 -29.47
CA LEU A 13 20.45 -12.33 -28.37
C LEU A 13 19.23 -11.90 -27.55
N THR A 14 19.21 -10.64 -27.11
CA THR A 14 18.13 -10.10 -26.27
C THR A 14 16.85 -9.77 -27.04
N ARG A 15 16.93 -9.57 -28.37
CA ARG A 15 15.77 -9.36 -29.25
C ARG A 15 15.12 -10.68 -29.69
N CYS A 16 15.91 -11.73 -29.89
CA CYS A 16 15.42 -13.11 -30.05
C CYS A 16 14.95 -13.68 -28.72
N ALA A 17 15.63 -13.35 -27.62
CA ALA A 17 15.06 -13.50 -26.28
C ALA A 17 13.83 -12.62 -26.09
N ALA A 18 13.62 -11.49 -26.76
CA ALA A 18 12.32 -10.82 -26.70
C ALA A 18 11.24 -11.66 -27.41
N LEU A 19 11.54 -12.25 -28.57
CA LEU A 19 10.63 -13.17 -29.28
C LEU A 19 10.29 -14.44 -28.48
N LEU A 20 11.16 -14.92 -27.58
CA LEU A 20 10.94 -16.13 -26.76
C LEU A 20 10.58 -15.86 -25.28
N LEU A 21 11.18 -14.84 -24.67
CA LEU A 21 11.15 -14.52 -23.24
C LEU A 21 10.33 -13.25 -22.89
N CYS A 22 10.14 -12.26 -23.78
CA CYS A 22 9.38 -11.04 -23.41
C CYS A 22 7.88 -11.27 -23.15
N PHE A 23 7.37 -12.48 -23.39
CA PHE A 23 6.06 -12.90 -22.89
C PHE A 23 6.06 -14.14 -21.98
N ALA A 24 6.94 -15.14 -22.21
CA ALA A 24 6.84 -16.41 -21.50
C ALA A 24 7.70 -16.55 -20.22
N ALA A 25 8.85 -15.88 -20.13
CA ALA A 25 9.91 -16.35 -19.21
C ALA A 25 10.07 -15.56 -17.89
N ASN A 26 9.33 -14.47 -17.69
CA ASN A 26 9.25 -13.77 -16.40
C ASN A 26 7.92 -14.06 -15.64
N LEU A 27 7.12 -15.03 -16.10
CA LEU A 27 5.75 -15.28 -15.62
C LEU A 27 5.45 -16.77 -15.36
N LEU A 28 6.46 -17.56 -14.96
CA LEU A 28 6.22 -18.85 -14.29
C LEU A 28 5.85 -18.56 -12.82
N PRO A 29 4.54 -18.50 -12.49
CA PRO A 29 3.94 -19.73 -11.95
C PRO A 29 2.47 -20.03 -12.32
N GLY A 30 2.15 -21.34 -12.29
CA GLY A 30 0.79 -21.93 -12.37
C GLY A 30 0.38 -22.35 -13.81
N ILE A 31 -0.73 -23.06 -14.11
CA ILE A 31 -1.31 -24.21 -13.39
C ILE A 31 -2.87 -24.58 -13.45
N ALA A 32 -3.82 -24.09 -14.30
CA ALA A 32 -5.36 -24.08 -14.40
C ALA A 32 -6.23 -25.18 -15.15
N SER A 33 -7.51 -24.84 -15.51
CA SER A 33 -8.33 -25.49 -16.59
C SER A 33 -9.56 -24.69 -17.15
N ALA A 34 -10.19 -25.20 -18.24
CA ALA A 34 -11.41 -24.70 -18.91
C ALA A 34 -12.41 -25.81 -19.32
N GLN A 35 -13.69 -25.48 -19.53
CA GLN A 35 -14.65 -26.13 -20.47
C GLN A 35 -15.95 -25.30 -20.59
N ALA A 36 -16.66 -25.39 -21.73
CA ALA A 36 -17.70 -24.44 -22.19
C ALA A 36 -19.15 -24.87 -21.84
N PRO A 37 -20.19 -24.01 -21.99
CA PRO A 37 -20.69 -23.61 -23.33
C PRO A 37 -21.13 -22.13 -23.55
N ALA A 38 -21.11 -21.74 -24.83
CA ALA A 38 -21.96 -20.74 -25.50
C ALA A 38 -21.89 -19.22 -25.15
N ALA A 39 -20.92 -18.51 -25.74
CA ALA A 39 -21.15 -17.29 -26.55
C ALA A 39 -19.90 -16.96 -27.39
N SER A 40 -20.08 -16.70 -28.69
CA SER A 40 -19.13 -16.14 -29.68
C SER A 40 -17.62 -16.10 -29.31
N GLY A 41 -16.87 -17.13 -29.71
CA GLY A 41 -15.41 -17.10 -29.74
C GLY A 41 -14.87 -18.19 -30.67
N GLU A 42 -14.02 -17.82 -31.64
CA GLU A 42 -13.39 -18.79 -32.54
C GLU A 42 -12.27 -19.56 -31.83
N ALA A 43 -12.03 -20.79 -32.27
CA ALA A 43 -11.16 -21.73 -31.59
C ALA A 43 -9.67 -21.33 -31.64
N VAL A 44 -8.88 -21.89 -30.73
CA VAL A 44 -7.41 -21.91 -30.82
C VAL A 44 -6.98 -22.37 -32.22
N PRO A 45 -5.95 -21.77 -32.85
CA PRO A 45 -5.34 -22.35 -34.03
C PRO A 45 -4.93 -23.80 -33.74
N LYS A 46 -5.60 -24.77 -34.39
CA LYS A 46 -5.36 -26.20 -34.17
C LYS A 46 -3.90 -26.62 -34.47
N MET A 47 -3.22 -25.82 -35.29
CA MET A 47 -1.92 -26.14 -35.86
C MET A 47 -0.80 -26.10 -34.81
N ALA A 48 -0.79 -25.15 -33.87
CA ALA A 48 0.24 -25.13 -32.83
C ALA A 48 0.21 -26.35 -31.89
N ALA A 49 -0.97 -26.88 -31.54
CA ALA A 49 -1.11 -28.09 -30.72
C ALA A 49 -0.66 -29.38 -31.45
N GLU A 50 -0.65 -29.35 -32.78
CA GLU A 50 -0.13 -30.40 -33.65
C GLU A 50 1.41 -30.38 -33.77
N MET A 51 2.05 -29.26 -33.42
CA MET A 51 3.50 -29.08 -33.49
C MET A 51 4.23 -29.33 -32.16
N ILE A 52 3.51 -29.81 -31.14
CA ILE A 52 4.06 -30.19 -29.83
C ILE A 52 4.70 -31.59 -29.95
N PRO A 53 6.02 -31.74 -29.76
CA PRO A 53 6.68 -33.05 -29.81
C PRO A 53 6.25 -33.98 -28.67
N ASP A 54 6.55 -35.26 -28.83
CA ASP A 54 6.28 -36.32 -27.87
C ASP A 54 7.07 -36.18 -26.55
N ASP A 55 8.25 -35.53 -26.61
CA ASP A 55 9.12 -35.26 -25.46
C ASP A 55 8.78 -33.98 -24.66
N ALA A 56 7.78 -33.21 -25.10
CA ALA A 56 7.41 -31.95 -24.49
C ALA A 56 6.67 -32.20 -23.17
N ILE A 57 7.21 -31.65 -22.08
CA ILE A 57 6.63 -31.75 -20.73
C ILE A 57 5.75 -30.57 -20.39
N ALA A 58 5.98 -29.41 -21.01
CA ALA A 58 5.14 -28.23 -20.84
C ALA A 58 5.03 -27.39 -22.12
N ALA A 59 3.91 -26.68 -22.26
CA ALA A 59 3.63 -25.71 -23.31
C ALA A 59 2.95 -24.46 -22.75
N VAL A 60 3.20 -23.29 -23.34
CA VAL A 60 2.63 -21.99 -22.98
C VAL A 60 2.05 -21.35 -24.24
N PHE A 61 0.75 -21.13 -24.27
CA PHE A 61 -0.04 -20.58 -25.35
C PHE A 61 -0.50 -19.18 -24.95
N MET A 62 -0.42 -18.23 -25.87
CA MET A 62 -1.02 -16.91 -25.71
C MET A 62 -1.40 -16.35 -27.08
N SER A 63 -2.22 -15.30 -27.07
CA SER A 63 -2.61 -14.58 -28.29
C SER A 63 -2.41 -13.08 -28.07
N PRO A 64 -1.26 -12.50 -28.50
CA PRO A 64 -1.01 -11.07 -28.37
C PRO A 64 -2.14 -10.23 -28.96
N THR A 65 -2.61 -10.60 -30.16
CA THR A 65 -3.70 -9.89 -30.85
C THR A 65 -5.02 -9.94 -30.09
N ARG A 66 -5.43 -11.06 -29.49
CA ARG A 66 -6.65 -11.10 -28.66
C ARG A 66 -6.47 -10.32 -27.35
N MET A 67 -5.32 -10.46 -26.70
CA MET A 67 -5.03 -9.81 -25.44
C MET A 67 -5.06 -8.28 -25.56
N MET A 68 -4.41 -7.70 -26.57
CA MET A 68 -4.41 -6.24 -26.80
C MET A 68 -5.72 -5.70 -27.40
N LYS A 69 -6.67 -6.58 -27.77
CA LYS A 69 -8.02 -6.22 -28.23
C LYS A 69 -9.09 -6.46 -27.15
N SER A 70 -8.73 -7.00 -25.98
CA SER A 70 -9.71 -7.21 -24.92
C SER A 70 -9.99 -5.89 -24.18
N PRO A 71 -11.21 -5.69 -23.63
CA PRO A 71 -11.54 -4.51 -22.86
C PRO A 71 -10.60 -4.27 -21.67
N ASP A 72 -10.05 -5.34 -21.10
CA ASP A 72 -9.06 -5.28 -20.02
C ASP A 72 -7.79 -4.50 -20.40
N TRP A 73 -7.44 -4.44 -21.69
CA TRP A 73 -6.22 -3.78 -22.18
C TRP A 73 -6.45 -2.36 -22.72
N GLU A 74 -7.68 -1.83 -22.72
CA GLU A 74 -7.97 -0.46 -23.17
C GLU A 74 -7.21 0.62 -22.38
N MET A 75 -6.93 0.36 -21.09
CA MET A 75 -6.18 1.27 -20.21
C MET A 75 -4.65 1.05 -20.26
N MET A 76 -4.18 0.09 -21.06
CA MET A 76 -2.75 -0.17 -21.25
C MET A 76 -2.21 0.67 -22.42
N PRO A 77 -0.93 1.09 -22.39
CA PRO A 77 -0.31 1.84 -23.48
C PRO A 77 0.05 0.91 -24.66
N VAL A 78 -0.98 0.34 -25.31
CA VAL A 78 -0.85 -0.66 -26.37
C VAL A 78 -0.17 -0.11 -27.62
N GLU A 79 -0.35 1.17 -27.93
CA GLU A 79 0.33 1.87 -29.03
C GLU A 79 1.84 1.97 -28.77
N VAL A 80 2.24 2.16 -27.50
CA VAL A 80 3.65 2.18 -27.10
C VAL A 80 4.26 0.79 -27.23
N LEU A 81 3.53 -0.26 -26.83
CA LEU A 81 3.97 -1.65 -27.01
C LEU A 81 4.10 -2.01 -28.51
N GLN A 82 3.13 -1.60 -29.33
CA GLN A 82 3.17 -1.78 -30.78
C GLN A 82 4.36 -1.06 -31.42
N ALA A 83 4.60 0.21 -31.06
CA ALA A 83 5.72 0.99 -31.56
C ALA A 83 7.07 0.36 -31.16
N VAL A 84 7.23 -0.07 -29.92
CA VAL A 84 8.45 -0.75 -29.42
C VAL A 84 8.70 -2.07 -30.13
N ALA A 85 7.65 -2.86 -30.40
CA ALA A 85 7.77 -4.12 -31.15
C ALA A 85 8.14 -3.88 -32.63
N LEU A 86 7.53 -2.89 -33.28
CA LEU A 86 7.88 -2.49 -34.64
C LEU A 86 9.31 -1.93 -34.76
N GLU A 87 9.77 -1.16 -33.77
CA GLU A 87 11.12 -0.58 -33.74
C GLU A 87 12.19 -1.66 -33.54
N ASN A 88 11.99 -2.59 -32.59
CA ASN A 88 13.02 -3.55 -32.17
C ASN A 88 12.96 -4.91 -32.88
N LEU A 89 11.76 -5.35 -33.28
CA LEU A 89 11.56 -6.64 -33.96
C LEU A 89 11.22 -6.46 -35.44
N GLY A 90 10.52 -5.38 -35.82
CA GLY A 90 9.92 -5.24 -37.15
C GLY A 90 8.55 -5.90 -37.29
N ILE A 91 8.07 -6.52 -36.20
CA ILE A 91 6.83 -7.27 -36.15
C ILE A 91 5.79 -6.47 -35.36
N ASP A 92 4.64 -6.25 -35.98
CA ASP A 92 3.47 -5.68 -35.33
C ASP A 92 2.77 -6.77 -34.49
N PRO A 93 2.64 -6.61 -33.16
CA PRO A 93 2.05 -7.62 -32.31
C PRO A 93 0.55 -7.86 -32.60
N TYR A 94 -0.15 -6.96 -33.31
CA TYR A 94 -1.51 -7.20 -33.81
C TYR A 94 -1.57 -8.13 -35.03
N GLN A 95 -0.41 -8.52 -35.57
CA GLN A 95 -0.31 -9.51 -36.65
C GLN A 95 -0.07 -10.93 -36.11
N VAL A 96 0.19 -11.08 -34.80
CA VAL A 96 0.48 -12.36 -34.14
C VAL A 96 -0.79 -12.90 -33.47
N ASP A 97 -1.37 -13.94 -34.07
CA ASP A 97 -2.58 -14.60 -33.55
C ASP A 97 -2.26 -15.57 -32.42
N GLY A 98 -1.11 -16.25 -32.50
CA GLY A 98 -0.71 -17.28 -31.54
C GLY A 98 0.79 -17.27 -31.30
N ILE A 99 1.18 -17.44 -30.03
CA ILE A 99 2.52 -17.85 -29.64
C ILE A 99 2.35 -19.09 -28.76
N THR A 100 2.96 -20.19 -29.15
CA THR A 100 3.02 -21.44 -28.36
C THR A 100 4.47 -21.80 -28.07
N VAL A 101 4.96 -21.45 -26.89
CA VAL A 101 6.26 -21.88 -26.37
C VAL A 101 6.13 -23.29 -25.79
N MET A 102 7.15 -24.13 -25.89
CA MET A 102 7.13 -25.50 -25.39
C MET A 102 8.52 -25.96 -24.94
N GLY A 103 8.57 -26.78 -23.91
CA GLY A 103 9.80 -27.28 -23.30
C GLY A 103 9.72 -28.78 -23.02
N GLY A 104 10.79 -29.49 -23.36
CA GLY A 104 11.03 -30.88 -22.97
C GLY A 104 11.86 -30.99 -21.69
N VAL A 105 12.17 -32.21 -21.26
CA VAL A 105 13.11 -32.44 -20.15
C VAL A 105 14.50 -31.93 -20.57
N PRO A 106 15.18 -31.08 -19.78
CA PRO A 106 16.54 -30.62 -20.09
C PRO A 106 17.52 -31.78 -20.24
N GLY A 107 18.33 -31.75 -21.29
CA GLY A 107 19.32 -32.78 -21.58
C GLY A 107 20.73 -32.39 -21.13
N LEU A 108 21.68 -33.31 -21.29
CA LEU A 108 23.13 -33.07 -21.08
C LEU A 108 23.68 -31.88 -21.89
N ASN A 109 23.02 -31.51 -22.99
CA ASN A 109 23.41 -30.44 -23.90
C ASN A 109 22.69 -29.10 -23.63
N GLY A 110 22.01 -28.95 -22.49
CA GLY A 110 21.32 -27.72 -22.09
C GLY A 110 19.79 -27.76 -22.24
N PRO A 111 19.11 -26.59 -22.22
CA PRO A 111 17.66 -26.51 -22.30
C PRO A 111 17.13 -27.04 -23.64
N VAL A 112 15.99 -27.73 -23.58
CA VAL A 112 15.35 -28.36 -24.74
C VAL A 112 13.95 -27.76 -24.89
N GLY A 113 13.69 -27.09 -26.00
CA GLY A 113 12.42 -26.41 -26.23
C GLY A 113 12.43 -25.50 -27.44
N GLY A 114 11.28 -24.87 -27.70
CA GLY A 114 11.06 -23.95 -28.81
C GLY A 114 9.74 -23.21 -28.70
N ALA A 115 9.37 -22.50 -29.75
CA ALA A 115 8.12 -21.79 -29.90
C ALA A 115 7.61 -21.87 -31.34
N VAL A 116 6.29 -21.93 -31.47
CA VAL A 116 5.55 -21.71 -32.72
C VAL A 116 4.95 -20.30 -32.65
N ILE A 117 5.13 -19.51 -33.71
CA ILE A 117 4.51 -18.19 -33.86
C ILE A 117 3.59 -18.25 -35.08
N GLU A 118 2.32 -17.91 -34.88
CA GLU A 118 1.26 -17.93 -35.89
C GLU A 118 0.77 -16.51 -36.16
N PHE A 119 0.61 -16.17 -37.44
CA PHE A 119 0.24 -14.82 -37.89
C PHE A 119 -1.11 -14.80 -38.62
N ASN A 120 -1.93 -13.76 -38.41
CA ASN A 120 -3.20 -13.58 -39.15
C ASN A 120 -2.99 -13.26 -40.65
N ARG A 121 -1.76 -12.91 -41.03
CA ARG A 121 -1.37 -12.51 -42.38
C ARG A 121 -0.01 -13.08 -42.73
N ASP A 122 0.35 -12.95 -43.99
CA ASP A 122 1.63 -13.41 -44.50
C ASP A 122 2.74 -12.48 -43.98
N VAL A 123 3.73 -13.06 -43.29
CA VAL A 123 4.90 -12.37 -42.71
C VAL A 123 6.16 -13.18 -43.01
N ALA A 124 7.09 -12.57 -43.75
CA ALA A 124 8.37 -13.16 -44.13
C ALA A 124 9.41 -12.95 -43.02
N VAL A 125 10.27 -13.93 -42.71
CA VAL A 125 11.31 -13.79 -41.67
C VAL A 125 12.27 -12.65 -41.97
N GLU A 126 12.45 -12.33 -43.24
CA GLU A 126 13.23 -11.20 -43.76
C GLU A 126 12.67 -9.82 -43.35
N SER A 127 11.49 -9.75 -42.72
CA SER A 127 10.94 -8.54 -42.10
C SER A 127 11.57 -8.19 -40.74
N LEU A 128 12.35 -9.09 -40.13
CA LEU A 128 12.99 -8.87 -38.84
C LEU A 128 14.04 -7.73 -38.92
N LYS A 129 13.96 -6.78 -37.97
CA LYS A 129 14.86 -5.61 -37.90
C LYS A 129 16.35 -5.91 -37.72
N PHE A 130 16.66 -7.13 -37.28
CA PHE A 130 17.99 -7.64 -37.02
C PHE A 130 18.31 -8.87 -37.89
N ILE A 131 17.61 -9.06 -39.02
CA ILE A 131 17.84 -10.21 -39.93
C ILE A 131 19.31 -10.33 -40.36
N ASP A 132 19.99 -9.20 -40.59
CA ASP A 132 21.42 -9.14 -40.95
C ASP A 132 22.37 -9.57 -39.80
N GLU A 133 21.88 -9.64 -38.56
CA GLU A 133 22.61 -10.17 -37.41
C GLU A 133 22.49 -11.71 -37.32
N LEU A 134 21.60 -12.34 -38.09
CA LEU A 134 21.35 -13.79 -38.10
C LEU A 134 22.19 -14.49 -39.16
N ARG A 135 22.66 -15.71 -38.86
CA ARG A 135 23.38 -16.54 -39.83
C ARG A 135 22.40 -17.40 -40.62
N GLU A 136 22.18 -17.10 -41.88
CA GLU A 136 21.47 -18.02 -42.77
C GLU A 136 22.26 -19.33 -42.91
N GLY A 137 21.54 -20.46 -42.83
CA GLY A 137 22.10 -21.80 -42.95
C GLY A 137 21.05 -22.85 -43.27
N GLU A 138 21.48 -24.10 -43.32
CA GLU A 138 20.59 -25.24 -43.52
C GLU A 138 20.75 -26.22 -42.35
N TYR A 139 19.63 -26.63 -41.76
CA TYR A 139 19.60 -27.63 -40.71
C TYR A 139 18.72 -28.81 -41.12
N LEU A 140 19.37 -29.91 -41.52
CA LEU A 140 18.74 -31.19 -41.85
C LEU A 140 17.62 -31.09 -42.91
N GLY A 141 17.84 -30.32 -43.99
CA GLY A 141 16.89 -30.09 -45.08
C GLY A 141 15.98 -28.86 -44.90
N MET A 142 16.11 -28.12 -43.79
CA MET A 142 15.33 -26.91 -43.53
C MET A 142 16.23 -25.68 -43.64
N LYS A 143 15.83 -24.66 -44.42
CA LYS A 143 16.44 -23.32 -44.34
C LYS A 143 16.19 -22.75 -42.95
N VAL A 144 17.25 -22.35 -42.25
CA VAL A 144 17.20 -21.76 -40.91
C VAL A 144 17.99 -20.47 -40.84
N TYR A 145 17.58 -19.60 -39.93
CA TYR A 145 18.33 -18.45 -39.48
C TYR A 145 18.85 -18.77 -38.07
N GLU A 146 20.16 -18.95 -37.94
CA GLU A 146 20.83 -19.31 -36.68
C GLU A 146 21.29 -18.07 -35.92
N ILE A 147 21.02 -18.08 -34.61
CA ILE A 147 21.58 -17.15 -33.63
C ILE A 147 22.72 -17.91 -32.93
N PRO A 148 23.95 -17.36 -32.92
CA PRO A 148 25.15 -18.08 -32.48
C PRO A 148 25.26 -18.18 -30.94
N GLU A 149 24.29 -18.87 -30.33
CA GLU A 149 24.28 -19.31 -28.94
C GLU A 149 24.92 -20.71 -28.77
N ASN A 150 25.08 -21.16 -27.52
CA ASN A 150 25.49 -22.52 -27.21
C ASN A 150 24.57 -23.14 -26.13
N PRO A 151 23.67 -24.07 -26.49
CA PRO A 151 23.32 -24.52 -27.86
C PRO A 151 22.71 -23.40 -28.74
N PRO A 152 22.89 -23.44 -30.07
CA PRO A 152 22.43 -22.38 -30.97
C PRO A 152 20.91 -22.34 -31.07
N LEU A 153 20.33 -21.15 -31.17
CA LEU A 153 18.90 -20.95 -31.38
C LEU A 153 18.62 -20.84 -32.88
N ARG A 154 17.64 -21.59 -33.39
CA ARG A 154 17.30 -21.66 -34.82
C ARG A 154 15.90 -21.13 -35.06
N LEU A 155 15.74 -20.27 -36.07
CA LEU A 155 14.45 -19.82 -36.60
C LEU A 155 14.21 -20.44 -37.99
N HIS A 156 13.06 -21.06 -38.20
CA HIS A 156 12.62 -21.63 -39.47
C HIS A 156 11.25 -21.09 -39.85
N GLN A 157 11.10 -20.59 -41.08
CA GLN A 157 9.80 -20.27 -41.63
C GLN A 157 9.17 -21.53 -42.25
N LEU A 158 8.16 -22.09 -41.60
CA LEU A 158 7.45 -23.29 -42.07
C LEU A 158 6.55 -22.97 -43.27
N ASN A 159 5.86 -21.83 -43.21
CA ASN A 159 5.01 -21.31 -44.28
C ASN A 159 4.86 -19.78 -44.12
N ALA A 160 4.09 -19.12 -45.00
CA ALA A 160 3.89 -17.66 -44.98
C ALA A 160 3.36 -17.09 -43.65
N ARG A 161 2.72 -17.90 -42.79
CA ARG A 161 2.05 -17.50 -41.54
C ARG A 161 2.50 -18.26 -40.30
N THR A 162 3.56 -19.07 -40.39
CA THR A 162 4.01 -19.90 -39.27
C THR A 162 5.52 -19.96 -39.21
N TRP A 163 6.07 -19.52 -38.08
CA TRP A 163 7.50 -19.60 -37.79
C TRP A 163 7.74 -20.53 -36.61
N LEU A 164 8.86 -21.23 -36.64
CA LEU A 164 9.34 -22.12 -35.59
C LEU A 164 10.67 -21.58 -35.06
N ILE A 165 10.78 -21.39 -33.76
CA ILE A 165 12.02 -20.99 -33.09
C ILE A 165 12.40 -22.10 -32.12
N GLY A 166 13.63 -22.60 -32.10
CA GLY A 166 13.95 -23.74 -31.23
C GLY A 166 15.43 -23.88 -30.90
N VAL A 167 15.69 -24.35 -29.69
CA VAL A 167 17.03 -24.54 -29.14
C VAL A 167 17.66 -25.80 -29.74
N GLY A 168 18.87 -25.67 -30.29
CA GLY A 168 19.58 -26.77 -30.91
C GLY A 168 18.75 -27.42 -32.03
N GLY A 169 18.49 -28.72 -31.92
CA GLY A 169 17.73 -29.48 -32.91
C GLY A 169 16.21 -29.37 -32.81
N TYR A 170 15.66 -28.66 -31.82
CA TYR A 170 14.25 -28.76 -31.45
C TYR A 170 13.28 -28.26 -32.53
N VAL A 171 13.70 -27.31 -33.37
CA VAL A 171 12.94 -26.86 -34.56
C VAL A 171 12.49 -28.03 -35.43
N LYS A 172 13.37 -29.03 -35.65
CA LYS A 172 13.03 -30.20 -36.45
C LYS A 172 12.00 -31.10 -35.76
N ARG A 173 12.09 -31.25 -34.43
CA ARG A 173 11.10 -32.03 -33.65
C ARG A 173 9.71 -31.39 -33.78
N MET A 174 9.60 -30.08 -33.63
CA MET A 174 8.33 -29.36 -33.83
C MET A 174 7.81 -29.48 -35.26
N ALA A 175 8.67 -29.28 -36.27
CA ALA A 175 8.31 -29.40 -37.69
C ALA A 175 7.83 -30.81 -38.09
N GLN A 176 8.28 -31.84 -37.37
CA GLN A 176 7.95 -33.25 -37.65
C GLN A 176 6.99 -33.87 -36.62
N ALA A 177 6.49 -33.15 -35.63
CA ALA A 177 5.69 -33.71 -34.53
C ALA A 177 4.48 -34.53 -35.01
N ASN A 178 3.74 -34.03 -36.00
CA ASN A 178 2.63 -34.72 -36.66
C ASN A 178 3.01 -36.02 -37.41
N GLN A 179 4.29 -36.32 -37.60
CA GLN A 179 4.78 -37.55 -38.25
C GLN A 179 4.99 -38.71 -37.25
N PHE A 180 4.89 -38.42 -35.95
CA PHE A 180 5.08 -39.37 -34.86
C PHE A 180 3.79 -39.51 -34.02
N PRO A 181 3.64 -40.58 -33.22
CA PRO A 181 2.56 -40.67 -32.24
C PRO A 181 2.60 -39.48 -31.28
N LYS A 182 1.43 -38.88 -31.00
CA LYS A 182 1.34 -37.72 -30.12
C LYS A 182 1.67 -38.10 -28.66
N GLY A 183 2.54 -37.32 -28.02
CA GLY A 183 2.75 -37.41 -26.57
C GLY A 183 1.52 -36.95 -25.79
N LYS A 184 1.48 -37.29 -24.50
CA LYS A 184 0.34 -36.99 -23.61
C LYS A 184 0.02 -35.50 -23.55
N LEU A 185 1.04 -34.64 -23.54
CA LEU A 185 0.86 -33.19 -23.57
C LEU A 185 0.15 -32.71 -24.85
N ALA A 186 0.53 -33.24 -26.02
CA ALA A 186 -0.08 -32.88 -27.30
C ALA A 186 -1.55 -33.33 -27.37
N GLU A 187 -1.88 -34.54 -26.88
CA GLU A 187 -3.27 -34.99 -26.77
C GLU A 187 -4.10 -34.08 -25.86
N LEU A 188 -3.56 -33.68 -24.71
CA LEU A 188 -4.23 -32.78 -23.76
C LEU A 188 -4.43 -31.40 -24.37
N ALA A 189 -3.42 -30.84 -25.03
CA ALA A 189 -3.49 -29.55 -25.71
C ALA A 189 -4.63 -29.50 -26.75
N THR A 190 -4.85 -30.57 -27.53
CA THR A 190 -5.96 -30.60 -28.51
C THR A 190 -7.36 -30.59 -27.88
N LYS A 191 -7.49 -30.89 -26.59
CA LYS A 191 -8.76 -30.92 -25.84
C LYS A 191 -9.03 -29.60 -25.11
N ILE A 192 -8.08 -28.66 -25.16
CA ILE A 192 -8.10 -27.42 -24.38
C ILE A 192 -8.45 -26.23 -25.29
N ASN A 193 -9.62 -25.65 -25.06
CA ASN A 193 -9.95 -24.33 -25.57
C ASN A 193 -9.17 -23.30 -24.74
N ALA A 194 -8.08 -22.76 -25.29
CA ALA A 194 -7.27 -21.71 -24.65
C ALA A 194 -8.10 -20.41 -24.54
N PRO A 195 -8.55 -20.03 -23.33
CA PRO A 195 -9.31 -18.79 -23.13
C PRO A 195 -8.39 -17.59 -23.35
N ASP A 196 -8.94 -16.38 -23.26
CA ASP A 196 -8.12 -15.18 -23.31
C ASP A 196 -7.11 -15.11 -22.16
N GLY A 197 -6.02 -14.38 -22.39
CA GLY A 197 -4.85 -14.35 -21.49
C GLY A 197 -3.77 -15.36 -21.87
N ILE A 198 -2.98 -15.79 -20.87
CA ILE A 198 -1.87 -16.73 -21.01
C ILE A 198 -2.33 -18.11 -20.53
N THR A 199 -2.02 -19.16 -21.29
CA THR A 199 -2.41 -20.55 -21.03
C THR A 199 -1.17 -21.46 -20.95
N VAL A 200 -0.88 -22.10 -19.83
CA VAL A 200 0.28 -23.02 -19.64
C VAL A 200 -0.28 -24.42 -19.60
N ILE A 201 0.41 -25.47 -20.02
CA ILE A 201 0.00 -26.87 -19.84
C ILE A 201 1.26 -27.64 -19.48
N ALA A 202 1.20 -28.52 -18.49
CA ALA A 202 2.30 -29.38 -18.07
C ALA A 202 1.79 -30.81 -17.83
N SER A 203 2.46 -31.80 -18.42
CA SER A 203 2.20 -33.22 -18.17
C SER A 203 3.20 -33.75 -17.15
N LEU A 204 2.73 -34.60 -16.24
CA LEU A 204 3.54 -35.13 -15.12
C LEU A 204 4.02 -36.56 -15.35
N ASP A 205 3.77 -37.13 -16.53
CA ASP A 205 4.21 -38.48 -16.90
C ASP A 205 5.74 -38.61 -16.94
N LEU A 206 6.45 -37.69 -17.58
CA LEU A 206 7.92 -37.74 -17.71
C LEU A 206 8.66 -37.17 -16.48
N VAL A 207 8.03 -36.25 -15.72
CA VAL A 207 8.68 -35.52 -14.61
C VAL A 207 8.14 -35.87 -13.21
N GLY A 208 7.06 -36.64 -13.11
CA GLY A 208 6.44 -37.04 -11.84
C GLY A 208 7.42 -37.68 -10.84
N PRO A 209 8.30 -38.61 -11.26
CA PRO A 209 9.34 -39.16 -10.37
C PRO A 209 10.35 -38.12 -9.88
N MET A 210 10.73 -37.16 -10.73
CA MET A 210 11.66 -36.07 -10.35
C MET A 210 11.02 -35.13 -9.33
N ILE A 211 9.75 -34.73 -9.56
CA ILE A 211 8.97 -33.89 -8.64
C ILE A 211 8.79 -34.62 -7.30
N THR A 212 8.46 -35.91 -7.32
CA THR A 212 8.30 -36.72 -6.11
C THR A 212 9.61 -36.79 -5.32
N GLY A 213 10.74 -37.07 -5.97
CA GLY A 213 12.05 -37.12 -5.32
C GLY A 213 12.49 -35.77 -4.74
N LEU A 214 12.22 -34.66 -5.45
CA LEU A 214 12.49 -33.31 -4.96
C LEU A 214 11.67 -33.00 -3.71
N LEU A 215 10.36 -33.28 -3.72
CA LEU A 215 9.49 -33.05 -2.56
C LEU A 215 9.84 -33.95 -1.36
N GLN A 216 10.24 -35.20 -1.61
CA GLN A 216 10.76 -36.10 -0.57
C GLN A 216 12.07 -35.58 0.06
N SER A 217 12.95 -34.95 -0.71
CA SER A 217 14.21 -34.40 -0.18
C SER A 217 14.01 -33.28 0.85
N VAL A 218 12.85 -32.61 0.81
CA VAL A 218 12.44 -31.56 1.75
C VAL A 218 11.33 -32.00 2.72
N GLU A 219 10.96 -33.29 2.76
CA GLU A 219 9.82 -33.79 3.55
C GLU A 219 9.90 -33.41 5.04
N GLY A 220 11.11 -33.40 5.63
CA GLY A 220 11.34 -32.98 7.02
C GLY A 220 11.11 -31.49 7.29
N GLN A 221 11.01 -30.65 6.25
CA GLN A 221 10.68 -29.22 6.34
C GLN A 221 9.19 -28.96 6.08
N ILE A 222 8.43 -29.93 5.57
CA ILE A 222 7.01 -29.77 5.24
C ILE A 222 6.18 -29.91 6.52
N PRO A 223 5.35 -28.91 6.89
CA PRO A 223 4.50 -28.97 8.07
C PRO A 223 3.53 -30.17 8.06
N PRO A 224 3.29 -30.83 9.22
CA PRO A 224 2.47 -32.04 9.29
C PRO A 224 1.07 -31.95 8.62
N PRO A 225 0.30 -30.84 8.69
CA PRO A 225 -1.02 -30.76 8.06
C PRO A 225 -1.03 -30.91 6.53
N ILE A 226 0.09 -30.58 5.88
CA ILE A 226 0.24 -30.58 4.42
C ILE A 226 1.29 -31.59 3.93
N LYS A 227 1.71 -32.51 4.80
CA LYS A 227 2.80 -33.47 4.52
C LYS A 227 2.55 -34.33 3.28
N ASP A 228 1.28 -34.63 2.98
CA ASP A 228 0.88 -35.38 1.79
C ASP A 228 1.20 -34.71 0.45
N VAL A 229 1.63 -33.43 0.43
CA VAL A 229 2.04 -32.76 -0.81
C VAL A 229 3.16 -33.51 -1.55
N VAL A 230 3.99 -34.32 -0.86
CA VAL A 230 4.98 -35.20 -1.49
C VAL A 230 4.38 -36.24 -2.44
N LYS A 231 3.07 -36.53 -2.33
CA LYS A 231 2.30 -37.44 -3.18
C LYS A 231 1.58 -36.73 -4.33
N ILE A 232 1.67 -35.40 -4.46
CA ILE A 232 0.87 -34.63 -5.44
C ILE A 232 1.04 -35.12 -6.89
N ALA A 233 2.26 -35.54 -7.27
CA ALA A 233 2.56 -36.11 -8.59
C ALA A 233 2.12 -37.57 -8.77
N GLN A 234 1.78 -38.27 -7.68
CA GLN A 234 1.19 -39.61 -7.73
C GLN A 234 -0.30 -39.52 -8.08
N TRP A 235 -0.99 -38.48 -7.61
CA TRP A 235 -2.41 -38.25 -7.89
C TRP A 235 -2.67 -37.42 -9.16
N THR A 236 -1.75 -36.52 -9.51
CA THR A 236 -1.88 -35.60 -10.64
C THR A 236 -1.29 -36.19 -11.92
N ASP A 237 -2.00 -36.02 -13.02
CA ASP A 237 -1.68 -36.48 -14.36
C ASP A 237 -1.21 -35.33 -15.27
N ALA A 238 -1.83 -34.15 -15.11
CA ALA A 238 -1.46 -32.91 -15.78
C ALA A 238 -1.98 -31.66 -15.04
N ILE A 239 -1.47 -30.48 -15.43
CA ILE A 239 -1.80 -29.17 -14.82
C ILE A 239 -1.83 -28.08 -15.95
N TYR A 240 -2.72 -27.05 -15.98
CA TYR A 240 -2.86 -26.15 -17.19
C TYR A 240 -3.23 -24.63 -16.99
N ILE A 241 -2.35 -23.60 -16.86
CA ILE A 241 -2.80 -22.17 -16.62
C ILE A 241 -3.84 -21.66 -17.61
N ASN A 242 -4.67 -20.78 -17.09
CA ASN A 242 -5.28 -19.67 -17.77
C ASN A 242 -5.21 -18.50 -16.78
N THR A 243 -4.32 -17.55 -17.06
CA THR A 243 -4.15 -16.29 -16.34
C THR A 243 -4.60 -15.17 -17.25
N VAL A 244 -5.72 -14.54 -16.92
CA VAL A 244 -6.17 -13.29 -17.54
C VAL A 244 -5.42 -12.16 -16.86
N ILE A 245 -4.58 -11.44 -17.60
CA ILE A 245 -3.85 -10.27 -17.11
C ILE A 245 -4.70 -9.04 -17.42
N ALA A 246 -5.20 -8.37 -16.38
CA ALA A 246 -5.98 -7.14 -16.48
C ALA A 246 -5.49 -6.12 -15.43
N PRO A 247 -5.37 -4.80 -15.76
CA PRO A 247 -4.79 -3.78 -14.87
C PRO A 247 -5.53 -3.57 -13.54
N LEU A 248 -6.84 -3.84 -13.51
CA LEU A 248 -7.71 -3.57 -12.35
C LEU A 248 -8.33 -4.83 -11.73
N GLY A 249 -7.96 -6.02 -12.22
CA GLY A 249 -8.50 -7.29 -11.72
C GLY A 249 -8.37 -8.45 -12.71
N GLY A 250 -7.14 -8.95 -12.90
CA GLY A 250 -6.92 -10.23 -13.58
C GLY A 250 -7.45 -11.44 -12.81
N SER A 251 -7.42 -12.63 -13.41
CA SER A 251 -7.78 -13.88 -12.74
C SER A 251 -6.80 -15.00 -13.09
N THR A 252 -6.51 -15.86 -12.12
CA THR A 252 -5.61 -17.01 -12.23
C THR A 252 -6.39 -18.23 -11.76
N LYS A 253 -6.84 -19.07 -12.69
CA LYS A 253 -7.38 -20.39 -12.33
C LYS A 253 -6.20 -21.35 -12.09
N ILE A 254 -6.32 -22.35 -11.25
CA ILE A 254 -5.35 -23.46 -11.07
C ILE A 254 -6.18 -24.76 -11.15
N SER A 255 -5.75 -25.81 -11.85
CA SER A 255 -6.43 -27.09 -11.84
C SER A 255 -5.49 -28.25 -12.10
N LEU A 256 -5.69 -29.26 -11.28
CA LEU A 256 -4.99 -30.53 -11.35
C LEU A 256 -5.93 -31.49 -12.06
N LEU A 257 -5.49 -32.06 -13.19
CA LEU A 257 -6.12 -33.26 -13.75
C LEU A 257 -5.65 -34.43 -12.90
N ALA A 258 -6.53 -34.99 -12.10
CA ALA A 258 -6.29 -36.22 -11.36
C ALA A 258 -6.32 -37.43 -12.29
N LYS A 259 -5.65 -38.51 -11.89
CA LYS A 259 -5.66 -39.79 -12.62
C LYS A 259 -7.03 -40.49 -12.59
N ASP A 260 -7.73 -40.33 -11.49
CA ASP A 260 -9.02 -40.95 -11.18
C ASP A 260 -9.78 -40.12 -10.13
N ALA A 261 -10.99 -40.54 -9.78
CA ALA A 261 -11.85 -39.83 -8.84
C ALA A 261 -11.36 -39.88 -7.38
N GLU A 262 -10.60 -40.92 -7.00
CA GLU A 262 -10.02 -41.05 -5.66
C GLU A 262 -8.85 -40.07 -5.48
N SER A 263 -7.96 -40.02 -6.48
CA SER A 263 -6.91 -39.03 -6.62
C SER A 263 -7.46 -37.59 -6.63
N ALA A 264 -8.63 -37.35 -7.24
CA ALA A 264 -9.27 -36.04 -7.21
C ALA A 264 -9.71 -35.64 -5.79
N ALA A 265 -10.30 -36.57 -5.03
CA ALA A 265 -10.69 -36.34 -3.64
C ALA A 265 -9.46 -36.07 -2.73
N GLU A 266 -8.36 -36.82 -2.91
CA GLU A 266 -7.12 -36.57 -2.17
C GLU A 266 -6.50 -35.20 -2.49
N LEU A 267 -6.49 -34.80 -3.76
CA LEU A 267 -6.01 -33.48 -4.18
C LEU A 267 -6.89 -32.34 -3.64
N GLU A 268 -8.21 -32.48 -3.68
CA GLU A 268 -9.14 -31.51 -3.07
C GLU A 268 -8.91 -31.39 -1.56
N SER A 269 -8.73 -32.52 -0.88
CA SER A 269 -8.49 -32.62 0.55
C SER A 269 -7.14 -31.98 0.94
N LEU A 270 -6.07 -32.24 0.17
CA LEU A 270 -4.76 -31.62 0.34
C LEU A 270 -4.80 -30.09 0.12
N ILE A 271 -5.45 -29.63 -0.94
CA ILE A 271 -5.58 -28.19 -1.25
C ILE A 271 -6.33 -27.48 -0.12
N ASN A 272 -7.45 -28.05 0.36
CA ASN A 272 -8.18 -27.50 1.48
C ASN A 272 -7.32 -27.37 2.75
N ARG A 273 -6.64 -28.46 3.15
CA ARG A 273 -5.69 -28.43 4.29
C ARG A 273 -4.61 -27.36 4.11
N SER A 274 -4.14 -27.15 2.89
CA SER A 274 -3.09 -26.17 2.57
C SER A 274 -3.58 -24.72 2.68
N ILE A 275 -4.80 -24.44 2.23
CA ILE A 275 -5.45 -23.12 2.36
C ILE A 275 -5.66 -22.80 3.85
N ASP A 276 -6.21 -23.75 4.62
CA ASP A 276 -6.46 -23.56 6.06
C ASP A 276 -5.17 -23.39 6.85
N PHE A 277 -4.15 -24.21 6.58
CA PHE A 277 -2.85 -24.09 7.22
C PHE A 277 -2.15 -22.76 6.90
N GLY A 278 -2.14 -22.33 5.64
CA GLY A 278 -1.52 -21.07 5.22
C GLY A 278 -2.17 -19.85 5.89
N ALA A 279 -3.49 -19.84 5.98
CA ALA A 279 -4.24 -18.80 6.68
C ALA A 279 -3.92 -18.75 8.18
N GLN A 280 -3.91 -19.91 8.85
CA GLN A 280 -3.57 -20.01 10.27
C GLN A 280 -2.11 -19.59 10.55
N ALA A 281 -1.17 -20.00 9.69
CA ALA A 281 0.23 -19.63 9.80
C ALA A 281 0.42 -18.11 9.67
N MET A 282 -0.22 -17.46 8.68
CA MET A 282 -0.19 -16.01 8.51
C MET A 282 -0.70 -15.26 9.76
N ILE A 283 -1.84 -15.70 10.30
CA ILE A 283 -2.43 -15.10 11.51
C ILE A 283 -1.52 -15.34 12.73
N ALA A 284 -0.91 -16.52 12.86
CA ALA A 284 0.01 -16.85 13.95
C ALA A 284 1.31 -16.02 13.90
N THR A 285 1.90 -15.84 12.71
CA THR A 285 3.07 -14.96 12.52
C THR A 285 2.72 -13.52 12.89
N MET A 286 1.64 -12.97 12.33
CA MET A 286 1.19 -11.61 12.67
C MET A 286 0.97 -11.45 14.18
N ARG A 287 0.30 -12.42 14.83
CA ARG A 287 0.07 -12.42 16.27
C ARG A 287 1.38 -12.44 17.10
N SER A 288 2.47 -12.99 16.58
CA SER A 288 3.76 -13.03 17.27
C SER A 288 4.53 -11.70 17.25
N GLU A 289 4.14 -10.77 16.38
CA GLU A 289 4.76 -9.43 16.23
C GLU A 289 3.93 -8.32 16.89
N MET A 290 2.74 -8.63 17.41
CA MET A 290 1.78 -7.67 17.97
C MET A 290 1.82 -7.63 19.51
N ASP A 291 1.60 -6.44 20.07
CA ASP A 291 1.28 -6.28 21.48
C ASP A 291 -0.19 -6.67 21.70
N LEU A 292 -0.40 -7.80 22.38
CA LEU A 292 -1.72 -8.34 22.64
C LEU A 292 -2.39 -7.70 23.86
N GLU A 293 -1.74 -6.79 24.58
CA GLU A 293 -2.38 -6.00 25.64
C GLU A 293 -3.09 -4.75 25.09
N ASP A 294 -2.72 -4.29 23.88
CA ASP A 294 -3.39 -3.20 23.16
C ASP A 294 -4.78 -3.64 22.61
N PRO A 295 -5.90 -3.02 23.06
CA PRO A 295 -7.24 -3.36 22.59
C PRO A 295 -7.47 -3.13 21.09
N VAL A 296 -6.73 -2.20 20.46
CA VAL A 296 -6.79 -1.94 19.03
C VAL A 296 -6.16 -3.09 18.26
N GLN A 297 -5.01 -3.60 18.73
CA GLN A 297 -4.32 -4.74 18.13
C GLN A 297 -5.10 -6.04 18.29
N GLN A 298 -5.72 -6.30 19.46
CA GLN A 298 -6.66 -7.42 19.60
C GLN A 298 -7.84 -7.34 18.61
N SER A 299 -8.42 -6.14 18.45
CA SER A 299 -9.54 -5.90 17.52
C SER A 299 -9.13 -6.11 16.06
N PHE A 300 -7.90 -5.73 15.71
CA PHE A 300 -7.32 -5.96 14.38
C PHE A 300 -7.18 -7.45 14.05
N ILE A 301 -6.79 -8.29 15.01
CA ILE A 301 -6.76 -9.77 14.83
C ILE A 301 -8.16 -10.30 14.49
N SER A 302 -9.21 -9.83 15.15
CA SER A 302 -10.60 -10.24 14.84
C SER A 302 -11.07 -9.77 13.46
N TYR A 303 -10.63 -8.59 13.01
CA TYR A 303 -10.82 -8.14 11.62
C TYR A 303 -10.09 -9.05 10.63
N MET A 304 -8.80 -9.34 10.87
CA MET A 304 -7.98 -10.17 9.99
C MET A 304 -8.47 -11.63 9.92
N ASN A 305 -8.99 -12.19 11.01
CA ASN A 305 -9.67 -13.49 10.99
C ASN A 305 -10.87 -13.50 10.04
N ARG A 306 -11.70 -12.44 10.06
CA ARG A 306 -12.85 -12.29 9.16
C ARG A 306 -12.43 -12.12 7.70
N VAL A 307 -11.40 -11.31 7.43
CA VAL A 307 -10.84 -11.11 6.09
C VAL A 307 -10.23 -12.42 5.55
N SER A 308 -9.45 -13.11 6.36
CA SER A 308 -8.84 -14.40 6.05
C SER A 308 -9.90 -15.46 5.72
N LYS A 309 -11.02 -15.49 6.44
CA LYS A 309 -12.16 -16.36 6.11
C LYS A 309 -12.71 -16.09 4.70
N VAL A 310 -12.98 -14.83 4.34
CA VAL A 310 -13.49 -14.47 3.00
C VAL A 310 -12.50 -14.88 1.90
N PHE A 311 -11.20 -14.68 2.12
CA PHE A 311 -10.15 -15.10 1.18
C PHE A 311 -10.03 -16.62 1.02
N THR A 312 -10.01 -17.36 2.14
CA THR A 312 -9.90 -18.82 2.12
C THR A 312 -11.15 -19.47 1.53
N GLU A 313 -12.35 -18.92 1.75
CA GLU A 313 -13.59 -19.34 1.08
C GLU A 313 -13.54 -19.08 -0.43
N ALA A 314 -13.04 -17.91 -0.86
CA ALA A 314 -12.92 -17.58 -2.29
C ALA A 314 -11.93 -18.50 -3.05
N MET A 315 -10.87 -18.98 -2.38
CA MET A 315 -9.86 -19.87 -2.97
C MET A 315 -10.20 -21.37 -2.89
N ARG A 316 -11.38 -21.76 -2.38
CA ARG A 316 -11.70 -23.19 -2.23
C ARG A 316 -11.70 -23.93 -3.57
N PRO A 317 -11.13 -25.15 -3.64
CA PRO A 317 -11.18 -25.95 -4.84
C PRO A 317 -12.62 -26.32 -5.20
N LYS A 318 -12.89 -26.38 -6.50
CA LYS A 318 -14.12 -26.88 -7.12
C LYS A 318 -13.74 -28.13 -7.92
N THR A 319 -14.27 -29.29 -7.55
CA THR A 319 -13.98 -30.56 -8.23
C THR A 319 -15.10 -30.92 -9.20
N ASN A 320 -14.74 -31.35 -10.42
CA ASN A 320 -15.67 -31.86 -11.42
C ASN A 320 -15.05 -33.09 -12.10
N GLY A 321 -15.58 -34.28 -11.80
CA GLY A 321 -14.99 -35.54 -12.23
C GLY A 321 -13.56 -35.68 -11.70
N THR A 322 -12.58 -35.79 -12.60
CA THR A 322 -11.15 -35.85 -12.25
C THR A 322 -10.46 -34.48 -12.23
N VAL A 323 -11.17 -33.37 -12.42
CA VAL A 323 -10.56 -32.03 -12.47
C VAL A 323 -10.79 -31.29 -11.15
N VAL A 324 -9.72 -31.01 -10.40
CA VAL A 324 -9.76 -30.23 -9.15
C VAL A 324 -9.28 -28.81 -9.43
N ARG A 325 -10.15 -27.79 -9.32
CA ARG A 325 -9.87 -26.40 -9.74
C ARG A 325 -9.90 -25.39 -8.59
N VAL A 326 -8.81 -24.68 -8.34
CA VAL A 326 -8.77 -23.44 -7.54
C VAL A 326 -8.94 -22.22 -8.46
N GLU A 327 -9.55 -21.15 -7.98
CA GLU A 327 -9.76 -19.91 -8.75
C GLU A 327 -9.34 -18.70 -7.91
N ILE A 328 -8.39 -17.92 -8.41
CA ILE A 328 -7.81 -16.76 -7.72
C ILE A 328 -8.15 -15.52 -8.54
N ASN A 329 -9.15 -14.77 -8.10
CA ASN A 329 -9.50 -13.49 -8.72
C ASN A 329 -8.74 -12.36 -8.04
N SER A 330 -7.99 -11.56 -8.80
CA SER A 330 -7.20 -10.43 -8.29
C SER A 330 -8.03 -9.15 -8.07
N SER A 331 -9.34 -9.30 -7.83
CA SER A 331 -10.17 -8.30 -7.13
C SER A 331 -9.72 -8.04 -5.68
N ALA A 332 -8.55 -8.57 -5.30
CA ALA A 332 -7.64 -8.05 -4.28
C ALA A 332 -7.36 -6.53 -4.37
N SER A 333 -7.84 -5.79 -5.37
CA SER A 333 -8.01 -4.33 -5.28
C SER A 333 -8.91 -3.92 -4.10
N VAL A 334 -9.98 -4.67 -3.82
CA VAL A 334 -10.87 -4.42 -2.66
C VAL A 334 -10.15 -4.72 -1.34
N ALA A 335 -9.29 -5.74 -1.32
CA ALA A 335 -8.54 -6.14 -0.13
C ALA A 335 -7.29 -5.29 0.11
N SER A 336 -6.57 -4.87 -0.93
CA SER A 336 -5.49 -3.87 -0.82
C SER A 336 -6.07 -2.51 -0.43
N THR A 337 -7.26 -2.13 -0.93
CA THR A 337 -7.99 -0.97 -0.39
C THR A 337 -8.35 -1.18 1.08
N GLY A 338 -8.88 -2.35 1.47
CA GLY A 338 -9.23 -2.66 2.87
C GLY A 338 -8.02 -2.70 3.82
N VAL A 339 -6.88 -3.21 3.38
CA VAL A 339 -5.63 -3.29 4.15
C VAL A 339 -4.88 -1.95 4.15
N LEU A 340 -4.85 -1.19 3.05
CA LEU A 340 -4.38 0.20 3.09
C LEU A 340 -5.26 1.03 4.02
N VAL A 341 -6.59 0.95 3.93
CA VAL A 341 -7.50 1.66 4.86
C VAL A 341 -7.27 1.19 6.31
N GLY A 342 -7.09 -0.12 6.54
CA GLY A 342 -6.82 -0.69 7.86
C GLY A 342 -5.48 -0.29 8.48
N LEU A 343 -4.41 -0.18 7.67
CA LEU A 343 -3.07 0.27 8.09
C LEU A 343 -2.98 1.80 8.17
N LEU A 344 -3.70 2.52 7.30
CA LEU A 344 -3.74 3.98 7.29
C LEU A 344 -4.61 4.53 8.42
N LEU A 345 -5.69 3.87 8.86
CA LEU A 345 -6.54 4.43 9.92
C LEU A 345 -5.75 4.76 11.20
N PRO A 346 -4.94 3.85 11.78
CA PRO A 346 -4.12 4.16 12.96
C PRO A 346 -3.05 5.21 12.67
N ALA A 347 -2.33 5.09 11.55
CA ALA A 347 -1.24 6.00 11.19
C ALA A 347 -1.75 7.43 10.90
N VAL A 348 -2.91 7.57 10.25
CA VAL A 348 -3.58 8.85 9.98
C VAL A 348 -4.16 9.44 11.27
N GLN A 349 -4.63 8.64 12.22
CA GLN A 349 -5.07 9.15 13.53
C GLN A 349 -3.89 9.66 14.36
N ALA A 350 -2.75 8.96 14.38
CA ALA A 350 -1.52 9.42 15.02
C ALA A 350 -0.97 10.70 14.35
N ALA A 351 -0.85 10.72 13.02
CA ALA A 351 -0.40 11.89 12.27
C ALA A 351 -1.34 13.09 12.41
N ARG A 352 -2.66 12.88 12.40
CA ARG A 352 -3.65 13.94 12.62
C ARG A 352 -3.58 14.48 14.05
N THR A 353 -3.34 13.63 15.05
CA THR A 353 -3.16 14.05 16.45
C THR A 353 -1.85 14.82 16.65
N ALA A 354 -0.76 14.41 15.98
CA ALA A 354 0.51 15.15 15.99
C ALA A 354 0.39 16.51 15.28
N ALA A 355 -0.25 16.57 14.10
CA ALA A 355 -0.51 17.83 13.40
C ALA A 355 -1.42 18.77 14.20
N ARG A 356 -2.40 18.20 14.91
CA ARG A 356 -3.29 18.89 15.86
C ARG A 356 -2.54 19.52 17.03
N ARG A 357 -1.67 18.77 17.71
CA ARG A 357 -0.77 19.28 18.76
C ARG A 357 0.14 20.39 18.22
N MET A 358 0.68 20.22 17.01
CA MET A 358 1.51 21.23 16.35
C MET A 358 0.74 22.53 16.09
N SER A 359 -0.56 22.47 15.78
CA SER A 359 -1.39 23.66 15.61
C SER A 359 -1.64 24.38 16.94
N THR A 360 -1.98 23.67 18.02
CA THR A 360 -2.07 24.25 19.39
C THR A 360 -0.75 24.94 19.76
N SER A 361 0.37 24.27 19.48
CA SER A 361 1.70 24.82 19.78
C SER A 361 1.99 26.10 18.99
N ASN A 362 1.60 26.17 17.72
CA ASN A 362 1.76 27.37 16.89
C ASN A 362 0.83 28.51 17.34
N ASN A 363 -0.42 28.23 17.71
CA ASN A 363 -1.34 29.23 18.27
C ASN A 363 -0.76 29.84 19.56
N LEU A 364 -0.27 29.02 20.48
CA LEU A 364 0.41 29.50 21.69
C LEU A 364 1.68 30.32 21.39
N LYS A 365 2.47 29.94 20.37
CA LYS A 365 3.63 30.76 19.93
C LYS A 365 3.21 32.12 19.36
N GLN A 366 2.11 32.19 18.61
CA GLN A 366 1.56 33.46 18.13
C GLN A 366 1.07 34.34 19.29
N ILE A 367 0.37 33.77 20.27
CA ILE A 367 -0.01 34.48 21.52
C ILE A 367 1.24 34.98 22.25
N GLY A 368 2.29 34.15 22.37
CA GLY A 368 3.56 34.54 22.98
C GLY A 368 4.24 35.69 22.24
N LEU A 369 4.33 35.61 20.91
CA LEU A 369 4.87 36.69 20.09
C LEU A 369 4.07 38.00 20.27
N ALA A 370 2.75 37.92 20.31
CA ALA A 370 1.87 39.06 20.55
C ALA A 370 2.06 39.67 21.95
N MET A 371 2.16 38.85 22.99
CA MET A 371 2.50 39.27 24.37
C MET A 371 3.86 39.98 24.44
N HIS A 372 4.88 39.43 23.77
CA HIS A 372 6.22 40.03 23.70
C HIS A 372 6.23 41.33 22.89
N ASN A 373 5.48 41.43 21.79
CA ASN A 373 5.33 42.65 21.00
C ASN A 373 4.60 43.75 21.78
N TYR A 374 3.51 43.40 22.48
CA TYR A 374 2.80 44.29 23.40
C TYR A 374 3.75 44.80 24.50
N HIS A 375 4.52 43.91 25.13
CA HIS A 375 5.54 44.29 26.11
C HIS A 375 6.66 45.16 25.51
N SER A 376 7.06 44.93 24.26
CA SER A 376 8.04 45.76 23.57
C SER A 376 7.52 47.18 23.36
N ALA A 377 6.25 47.34 22.97
CA ALA A 377 5.61 48.64 22.75
C ALA A 377 5.33 49.39 24.07
N PHE A 378 4.68 48.73 25.04
CA PHE A 378 4.16 49.37 26.26
C PHE A 378 5.05 49.21 27.51
N LYS A 379 6.17 48.48 27.40
CA LYS A 379 7.11 48.13 28.50
C LYS A 379 6.49 47.38 29.68
N LYS A 380 5.37 46.70 29.43
CA LYS A 380 4.54 45.96 30.38
C LYS A 380 3.72 44.92 29.64
N LEU A 381 3.39 43.79 30.27
CA LEU A 381 2.46 42.83 29.67
C LEU A 381 1.03 43.42 29.67
N PRO A 382 0.14 42.95 28.80
CA PRO A 382 -1.27 43.27 28.92
C PRO A 382 -1.76 42.84 30.32
N ALA A 383 -2.56 43.69 30.95
CA ALA A 383 -3.25 43.30 32.17
C ALA A 383 -4.30 42.22 31.82
N GLN A 384 -4.65 41.40 32.81
CA GLN A 384 -5.66 40.33 32.69
C GLN A 384 -6.99 40.84 32.07
N ALA A 385 -7.35 42.09 32.41
CA ALA A 385 -8.47 42.80 31.84
C ALA A 385 -8.09 44.22 31.43
N ILE A 386 -8.77 44.74 30.41
CA ILE A 386 -8.98 46.18 30.22
C ILE A 386 -10.04 46.61 31.24
N THR A 387 -9.77 47.69 31.98
CA THR A 387 -10.67 48.23 33.02
C THR A 387 -11.11 49.65 32.70
N ASN A 388 -12.27 50.06 33.22
CA ASN A 388 -12.62 51.48 33.30
C ASN A 388 -11.82 52.20 34.40
N ASP A 389 -12.05 53.51 34.55
CA ASP A 389 -11.40 54.36 35.56
C ASP A 389 -11.72 53.93 37.00
N ASP A 390 -12.88 53.31 37.23
CA ASP A 390 -13.30 52.73 38.51
C ASP A 390 -12.66 51.36 38.82
N GLY A 391 -11.90 50.79 37.87
CA GLY A 391 -11.20 49.52 38.00
C GLY A 391 -12.06 48.27 37.73
N GLU A 392 -13.27 48.44 37.21
CA GLU A 392 -14.14 47.33 36.80
C GLU A 392 -13.60 46.66 35.53
N ALA A 393 -13.55 45.33 35.52
CA ALA A 393 -13.04 44.55 34.39
C ALA A 393 -14.05 44.49 33.23
N LEU A 394 -13.71 45.14 32.11
CA LEU A 394 -14.57 45.25 30.94
C LEU A 394 -14.33 44.14 29.92
N LEU A 395 -13.08 44.02 29.44
CA LEU A 395 -12.68 43.15 28.32
C LEU A 395 -11.41 42.36 28.65
N SER A 396 -11.26 41.18 28.07
CA SER A 396 -10.09 40.31 28.25
C SER A 396 -8.78 40.89 27.71
N TRP A 397 -7.65 40.47 28.28
CA TRP A 397 -6.32 40.59 27.67
C TRP A 397 -6.25 40.13 26.21
N ARG A 398 -7.10 39.16 25.81
CA ARG A 398 -7.21 38.66 24.43
C ARG A 398 -7.63 39.76 23.46
N VAL A 399 -8.51 40.67 23.89
CA VAL A 399 -8.90 41.86 23.11
C VAL A 399 -7.72 42.85 23.04
N ALA A 400 -6.98 43.04 24.14
CA ALA A 400 -5.85 43.96 24.20
C ALA A 400 -4.67 43.60 23.26
N ILE A 401 -4.54 42.33 22.85
CA ILE A 401 -3.47 41.87 21.95
C ILE A 401 -3.89 41.71 20.48
N LEU A 402 -5.16 41.95 20.12
CA LEU A 402 -5.65 41.84 18.73
C LEU A 402 -4.76 42.55 17.68
N PRO A 403 -4.27 43.80 17.91
CA PRO A 403 -3.34 44.48 17.00
C PRO A 403 -2.04 43.71 16.71
N TYR A 404 -1.63 42.83 17.62
CA TYR A 404 -0.37 42.08 17.56
C TYR A 404 -0.53 40.64 17.04
N ILE A 405 -1.75 40.24 16.68
CA ILE A 405 -2.08 38.98 15.97
C ILE A 405 -2.74 39.25 14.61
N GLU A 406 -2.47 40.42 14.01
CA GLU A 406 -3.00 40.89 12.71
C GLU A 406 -4.50 41.27 12.70
N GLU A 407 -5.17 41.28 13.86
CA GLU A 407 -6.61 41.54 14.03
C GLU A 407 -6.95 43.01 14.36
N GLN A 408 -6.22 43.95 13.76
CA GLN A 408 -6.42 45.40 14.00
C GLN A 408 -7.84 45.87 13.64
N ALA A 409 -8.40 45.38 12.53
CA ALA A 409 -9.74 45.75 12.08
C ALA A 409 -10.86 45.25 13.02
N LEU A 410 -10.63 44.13 13.70
CA LEU A 410 -11.53 43.64 14.75
C LEU A 410 -11.37 44.46 16.04
N TYR A 411 -10.13 44.79 16.41
CA TYR A 411 -9.84 45.64 17.58
C TYR A 411 -10.54 47.00 17.52
N GLU A 412 -10.47 47.69 16.38
CA GLU A 412 -11.08 49.01 16.16
C GLU A 412 -12.62 49.01 16.25
N ARG A 413 -13.26 47.83 16.23
CA ARG A 413 -14.72 47.69 16.36
C ARG A 413 -15.18 47.48 17.79
N PHE A 414 -14.30 47.12 18.73
CA PHE A 414 -14.66 47.00 20.14
C PHE A 414 -14.85 48.37 20.80
N HIS A 415 -15.92 48.52 21.57
CA HIS A 415 -16.06 49.64 22.51
C HIS A 415 -15.29 49.27 23.79
N LEU A 416 -14.10 49.87 23.96
CA LEU A 416 -13.16 49.51 25.03
C LEU A 416 -13.59 49.99 26.43
N ASP A 417 -14.54 50.91 26.47
CA ASP A 417 -15.24 51.48 27.63
C ASP A 417 -16.53 50.73 27.99
N GLU A 418 -16.94 49.74 27.19
CA GLU A 418 -18.09 48.87 27.45
C GLU A 418 -17.66 47.45 27.88
N PRO A 419 -18.46 46.76 28.73
CA PRO A 419 -18.18 45.37 29.10
C PRO A 419 -18.30 44.42 27.89
N TRP A 420 -17.57 43.31 27.95
CA TRP A 420 -17.53 42.24 26.92
C TRP A 420 -18.88 41.71 26.45
N ASN A 421 -19.91 41.79 27.29
CA ASN A 421 -21.26 41.30 27.02
C ASN A 421 -22.28 42.42 26.72
N SER A 422 -21.83 43.65 26.48
CA SER A 422 -22.70 44.76 26.07
C SER A 422 -23.46 44.43 24.77
N PRO A 423 -24.57 45.13 24.45
CA PRO A 423 -25.30 44.90 23.21
C PRO A 423 -24.46 45.06 21.94
N HIS A 424 -23.38 45.86 21.99
CA HIS A 424 -22.42 46.05 20.90
C HIS A 424 -21.34 44.96 20.91
N ASN A 425 -20.52 44.91 21.98
CA ASN A 425 -19.36 44.02 22.07
C ASN A 425 -19.73 42.52 21.97
N ARG A 426 -20.95 42.13 22.40
CA ARG A 426 -21.42 40.74 22.29
C ARG A 426 -21.51 40.26 20.84
N GLN A 427 -21.77 41.14 19.88
CA GLN A 427 -21.86 40.79 18.46
C GLN A 427 -20.51 40.37 17.86
N LEU A 428 -19.40 40.78 18.50
CA LEU A 428 -18.04 40.49 18.07
C LEU A 428 -17.50 39.16 18.63
N ILE A 429 -18.26 38.47 19.50
CA ILE A 429 -17.85 37.19 20.09
C ILE A 429 -17.72 36.10 19.03
N ASP A 430 -18.64 36.09 18.05
CA ASP A 430 -18.66 35.12 16.94
C ASP A 430 -17.51 35.31 15.94
N GLU A 431 -16.81 36.45 16.00
CA GLU A 431 -15.62 36.77 15.19
C GLU A 431 -14.32 36.46 15.95
N MET A 432 -14.30 35.36 16.71
CA MET A 432 -13.13 34.94 17.47
C MET A 432 -11.94 34.63 16.53
N PRO A 433 -10.77 35.27 16.73
CA PRO A 433 -9.58 34.95 15.94
C PRO A 433 -9.13 33.50 16.07
N ALA A 434 -8.72 32.90 14.95
CA ALA A 434 -8.31 31.49 14.86
C ALA A 434 -7.14 31.10 15.81
N VAL A 435 -6.37 32.08 16.29
CA VAL A 435 -5.30 31.85 17.28
C VAL A 435 -5.85 31.46 18.68
N TYR A 436 -7.09 31.83 19.00
CA TYR A 436 -7.75 31.45 20.26
C TYR A 436 -8.55 30.14 20.13
N GLU A 437 -8.76 29.65 18.91
CA GLU A 437 -9.38 28.34 18.69
C GLU A 437 -8.49 27.19 19.18
N SER A 438 -9.15 26.13 19.65
CA SER A 438 -8.52 24.86 19.98
C SER A 438 -9.00 23.80 18.99
N LEU A 439 -8.24 23.58 17.91
CA LEU A 439 -8.60 22.68 16.80
C LEU A 439 -8.73 21.19 17.18
N ASN A 440 -8.56 20.88 18.46
CA ASN A 440 -8.44 19.54 19.03
C ASN A 440 -9.70 19.12 19.80
N MET A 441 -10.61 20.06 20.06
CA MET A 441 -11.85 19.89 20.83
C MET A 441 -13.00 20.68 20.18
N VAL A 442 -14.25 20.31 20.47
CA VAL A 442 -15.42 21.10 20.08
C VAL A 442 -15.83 21.92 21.29
N LEU A 443 -15.61 23.23 21.23
CA LEU A 443 -16.09 24.20 22.22
C LEU A 443 -17.37 24.89 21.71
N PRO A 444 -18.19 25.46 22.61
CA PRO A 444 -19.19 26.45 22.23
C PRO A 444 -18.58 27.62 21.43
N ALA A 445 -19.39 28.24 20.57
CA ALA A 445 -18.94 29.34 19.73
C ALA A 445 -18.42 30.52 20.57
N GLY A 446 -17.25 31.05 20.21
CA GLY A 446 -16.60 32.14 20.93
C GLY A 446 -15.93 31.76 22.26
N GLU A 447 -15.83 30.48 22.62
CA GLU A 447 -15.12 30.03 23.82
C GLU A 447 -13.69 29.53 23.53
N THR A 448 -12.79 29.74 24.50
CA THR A 448 -11.39 29.34 24.42
C THR A 448 -10.87 28.73 25.73
N VAL A 449 -9.96 27.77 25.59
CA VAL A 449 -9.18 27.17 26.67
C VAL A 449 -7.81 27.82 26.88
N MET A 450 -7.41 28.78 26.04
CA MET A 450 -6.11 29.45 26.17
C MET A 450 -6.19 30.55 27.23
N GLN A 451 -5.79 30.27 28.48
CA GLN A 451 -5.98 31.16 29.63
C GLN A 451 -4.67 31.49 30.35
N VAL A 452 -4.59 32.67 30.98
CA VAL A 452 -3.45 33.02 31.84
C VAL A 452 -3.64 32.44 33.25
N PRO A 453 -2.59 31.94 33.92
CA PRO A 453 -2.67 31.54 35.33
C PRO A 453 -2.75 32.78 36.23
N LEU A 454 -3.84 32.92 36.97
CA LEU A 454 -4.11 34.02 37.89
C LEU A 454 -3.94 33.62 39.35
N GLY A 455 -3.20 34.45 40.09
CA GLY A 455 -3.09 34.36 41.55
C GLY A 455 -3.63 35.59 42.26
N ASP A 456 -3.90 35.44 43.55
CA ASP A 456 -4.25 36.54 44.44
C ASP A 456 -3.08 37.54 44.58
N LYS A 457 -3.41 38.83 44.69
CA LYS A 457 -2.47 39.93 44.94
C LYS A 457 -1.78 39.82 46.30
N ASP A 458 -2.46 39.20 47.28
CA ASP A 458 -1.99 39.05 48.65
C ASP A 458 -1.29 37.69 48.88
N SER A 459 -1.12 36.87 47.82
CA SER A 459 -0.40 35.58 47.88
C SER A 459 1.09 35.76 48.15
N LYS A 460 1.63 34.94 49.06
CA LYS A 460 3.08 34.79 49.29
C LYS A 460 3.78 33.97 48.20
N GLU A 461 3.02 33.17 47.46
CA GLU A 461 3.46 32.38 46.32
C GLU A 461 2.74 32.94 45.07
N PRO A 462 3.24 34.03 44.47
CA PRO A 462 2.61 34.62 43.29
C PRO A 462 2.85 33.72 42.07
N VAL A 463 1.81 33.49 41.28
CA VAL A 463 1.93 32.88 39.94
C VAL A 463 2.24 33.95 38.89
N PHE A 464 2.35 33.57 37.61
CA PHE A 464 2.75 34.47 36.53
C PHE A 464 1.92 35.75 36.49
N PHE A 465 0.59 35.69 36.43
CA PHE A 465 -0.27 36.88 36.50
C PHE A 465 -0.94 37.03 37.87
N THR A 466 -1.29 38.27 38.21
CA THR A 466 -1.88 38.63 39.51
C THR A 466 -3.14 39.45 39.30
N LYS A 467 -4.25 39.03 39.93
CA LYS A 467 -5.56 39.67 39.76
C LYS A 467 -5.49 41.14 40.22
N GLY A 468 -5.91 42.07 39.36
CA GLY A 468 -5.87 43.51 39.64
C GLY A 468 -4.47 44.14 39.72
N ARG A 469 -3.40 43.44 39.32
CA ARG A 469 -2.03 43.97 39.30
C ARG A 469 -1.37 43.78 37.93
N GLN A 470 -0.74 44.84 37.42
CA GLN A 470 0.13 44.76 36.24
C GLN A 470 1.38 43.93 36.56
N THR A 471 1.68 42.95 35.70
CA THR A 471 2.89 42.13 35.73
C THR A 471 3.80 42.53 34.56
N GLY A 472 5.12 42.50 34.74
CA GLY A 472 6.10 42.47 33.66
C GLY A 472 7.05 41.28 33.77
N PHE A 473 7.80 40.99 32.71
CA PHE A 473 8.76 39.87 32.71
C PHE A 473 9.82 39.95 33.83
N ARG A 474 10.08 41.16 34.36
CA ARG A 474 11.02 41.39 35.47
C ARG A 474 10.50 40.95 36.84
N ASP A 475 9.19 40.69 36.96
CA ASP A 475 8.56 40.15 38.17
C ASP A 475 8.70 38.61 38.27
N VAL A 476 9.21 37.94 37.21
CA VAL A 476 9.40 36.48 37.14
C VAL A 476 10.86 36.14 37.51
N LEU A 477 11.06 35.83 38.78
CA LEU A 477 12.37 35.56 39.39
C LEU A 477 12.84 34.11 39.21
N ASP A 478 11.91 33.16 39.10
CA ASP A 478 12.21 31.72 38.92
C ASP A 478 12.61 31.34 37.47
N GLY A 479 12.59 32.33 36.58
CA GLY A 479 13.01 32.22 35.18
C GLY A 479 11.85 32.09 34.20
N LEU A 480 11.87 32.95 33.17
CA LEU A 480 10.88 32.96 32.09
C LEU A 480 10.77 31.62 31.35
N SER A 481 11.84 30.84 31.29
CA SER A 481 11.91 29.50 30.69
C SER A 481 11.40 28.37 31.61
N ASN A 482 10.83 28.69 32.77
CA ASN A 482 10.32 27.72 33.76
C ASN A 482 8.88 28.03 34.17
N THR A 483 8.47 29.30 34.22
CA THR A 483 7.13 29.70 34.66
C THR A 483 6.13 29.80 33.49
N PRO A 484 4.96 29.11 33.54
CA PRO A 484 3.89 29.21 32.54
C PRO A 484 3.27 30.62 32.50
N MET A 485 3.22 31.22 31.31
CA MET A 485 2.55 32.48 31.02
C MET A 485 1.12 32.29 30.50
N VAL A 486 0.88 31.28 29.67
CA VAL A 486 -0.47 30.88 29.22
C VAL A 486 -0.57 29.36 29.31
N VAL A 487 -1.71 28.86 29.76
CA VAL A 487 -2.01 27.43 29.86
C VAL A 487 -3.24 27.09 29.02
N GLN A 488 -3.32 25.84 28.59
CA GLN A 488 -4.52 25.25 28.03
C GLN A 488 -5.33 24.59 29.16
N VAL A 489 -6.49 25.15 29.51
CA VAL A 489 -7.38 24.60 30.54
C VAL A 489 -8.26 23.47 30.01
N ASP A 490 -8.91 22.74 30.92
CA ASP A 490 -9.86 21.70 30.58
C ASP A 490 -11.12 22.29 29.88
N PRO A 491 -11.77 21.57 28.93
CA PRO A 491 -12.85 22.14 28.13
C PRO A 491 -14.08 22.63 28.93
N GLN A 492 -14.32 22.07 30.11
CA GLN A 492 -15.39 22.47 31.02
C GLN A 492 -15.14 23.84 31.68
N ASP A 493 -13.87 24.27 31.73
CA ASP A 493 -13.38 25.50 32.35
C ASP A 493 -13.09 26.59 31.28
N ALA A 494 -13.49 26.34 30.03
CA ALA A 494 -13.39 27.28 28.93
C ALA A 494 -14.20 28.57 29.19
N VAL A 495 -13.77 29.68 28.56
CA VAL A 495 -14.39 31.00 28.73
C VAL A 495 -14.59 31.67 27.39
N THR A 496 -15.63 32.50 27.29
CA THR A 496 -15.81 33.42 26.16
C THR A 496 -14.57 34.29 25.99
N TRP A 497 -13.97 34.33 24.79
CA TRP A 497 -12.65 34.94 24.60
C TRP A 497 -12.58 36.45 24.93
N THR A 498 -13.69 37.17 24.78
CA THR A 498 -13.79 38.60 25.12
C THR A 498 -13.95 38.84 26.63
N LYS A 499 -14.39 37.84 27.40
CA LYS A 499 -14.67 37.95 28.84
C LYS A 499 -13.37 38.05 29.64
N PRO A 500 -13.24 39.00 30.58
CA PRO A 500 -12.09 39.10 31.48
C PRO A 500 -12.13 38.03 32.59
N ALA A 501 -12.13 36.76 32.20
CA ALA A 501 -12.00 35.60 33.09
C ALA A 501 -10.89 34.68 32.59
N ASP A 502 -10.13 34.11 33.52
CA ASP A 502 -9.02 33.18 33.28
C ASP A 502 -8.84 32.26 34.48
N TRP A 503 -7.87 31.36 34.42
CA TRP A 503 -7.68 30.27 35.37
C TRP A 503 -7.17 30.74 36.73
N GLU A 504 -8.03 30.71 37.76
CA GLU A 504 -7.63 31.01 39.14
C GLU A 504 -6.89 29.83 39.76
N VAL A 505 -5.58 30.00 39.98
CA VAL A 505 -4.68 28.91 40.40
C VAL A 505 -4.83 28.60 41.88
N ASN A 506 -5.41 27.44 42.18
CA ASN A 506 -5.36 26.85 43.51
C ASN A 506 -4.06 26.04 43.67
N LEU A 507 -3.02 26.63 44.29
CA LEU A 507 -1.73 25.94 44.46
C LEU A 507 -1.81 24.65 45.30
N ASP A 508 -2.77 24.53 46.21
CA ASP A 508 -2.97 23.33 47.03
C ASP A 508 -3.65 22.19 46.23
N ASN A 509 -4.29 22.54 45.12
CA ASN A 509 -4.79 21.59 44.12
C ASN A 509 -4.38 22.03 42.70
N ALA A 510 -3.07 22.14 42.46
CA ALA A 510 -2.50 22.78 41.26
C ALA A 510 -2.95 22.20 39.90
N LYS A 511 -3.54 21.00 39.85
CA LYS A 511 -4.13 20.41 38.62
C LYS A 511 -5.64 20.65 38.46
N GLN A 512 -6.26 21.50 39.29
CA GLN A 512 -7.69 21.81 39.17
C GLN A 512 -7.95 22.59 37.87
N GLY A 513 -8.70 21.99 36.92
CA GLY A 513 -9.03 22.61 35.64
C GLY A 513 -7.91 22.56 34.58
N VAL A 514 -6.87 21.75 34.80
CA VAL A 514 -5.81 21.47 33.80
C VAL A 514 -5.40 19.99 33.82
N GLY A 515 -5.34 19.37 32.65
CA GLY A 515 -4.84 18.00 32.47
C GLY A 515 -5.55 17.20 31.39
N ALA A 516 -6.80 17.53 31.10
CA ALA A 516 -7.70 16.86 30.16
C ALA A 516 -7.95 17.67 28.87
N ALA A 517 -7.23 18.77 28.66
CA ALA A 517 -7.34 19.61 27.46
C ALA A 517 -7.01 18.86 26.16
N GLU A 518 -6.03 17.95 26.18
CA GLU A 518 -5.67 17.10 25.05
C GLU A 518 -5.43 15.65 25.50
N PRO A 519 -5.52 14.65 24.59
CA PRO A 519 -5.22 13.27 24.93
C PRO A 519 -3.81 13.12 25.53
N GLY A 520 -3.73 12.74 26.81
CA GLY A 520 -2.50 12.51 27.57
C GLY A 520 -1.84 13.76 28.18
N GLY A 521 -2.48 14.93 28.15
CA GLY A 521 -1.90 16.14 28.74
C GLY A 521 -2.44 17.46 28.16
N PHE A 522 -1.64 18.52 28.24
CA PHE A 522 -2.02 19.86 27.82
C PHE A 522 -0.79 20.68 27.41
N HIS A 523 -0.97 21.71 26.57
CA HIS A 523 0.12 22.62 26.24
C HIS A 523 0.19 23.82 27.20
N ILE A 524 1.41 24.30 27.44
CA ILE A 524 1.66 25.58 28.09
C ILE A 524 2.66 26.42 27.28
N LEU A 525 2.48 27.72 27.33
CA LEU A 525 3.42 28.74 26.88
C LEU A 525 4.20 29.27 28.08
N LEU A 526 5.52 29.26 28.00
CA LEU A 526 6.42 29.81 29.00
C LEU A 526 6.67 31.31 28.74
N GLY A 527 7.13 32.04 29.76
CA GLY A 527 7.38 33.48 29.66
C GLY A 527 8.43 33.88 28.62
N ASP A 528 9.33 32.97 28.24
CA ASP A 528 10.34 33.19 27.19
C ASP A 528 9.81 32.97 25.76
N GLY A 529 8.56 32.51 25.62
CA GLY A 529 7.93 32.18 24.34
C GLY A 529 8.07 30.71 23.91
N ALA A 530 8.76 29.87 24.69
CA ALA A 530 8.78 28.43 24.45
C ALA A 530 7.40 27.81 24.75
N VAL A 531 7.00 26.82 23.95
CA VAL A 531 5.76 26.05 24.18
C VAL A 531 6.13 24.60 24.43
N ILE A 532 5.66 24.06 25.54
CA ILE A 532 5.92 22.68 25.97
C ILE A 532 4.62 21.93 26.25
N PHE A 533 4.63 20.62 26.03
CA PHE A 533 3.52 19.73 26.35
C PHE A 533 3.75 19.14 27.74
N ILE A 534 2.79 19.34 28.64
CA ILE A 534 2.78 18.79 29.98
C ILE A 534 1.96 17.51 29.97
N ALA A 535 2.63 16.38 30.19
CA ALA A 535 1.95 15.09 30.31
C ALA A 535 1.03 15.07 31.55
N GLU A 536 -0.12 14.40 31.45
CA GLU A 536 -1.04 14.21 32.57
C GLU A 536 -0.34 13.59 33.80
N SER A 537 0.65 12.73 33.55
CA SER A 537 1.48 12.05 34.54
C SER A 537 2.53 12.94 35.24
N ILE A 538 2.65 14.23 34.92
CA ILE A 538 3.63 15.14 35.55
C ILE A 538 3.54 15.08 37.09
N ASP A 539 4.70 15.06 37.75
CA ASP A 539 4.78 15.10 39.21
C ASP A 539 4.08 16.35 39.76
N LYS A 540 3.31 16.17 40.84
CA LYS A 540 2.48 17.24 41.41
C LYS A 540 3.32 18.35 42.06
N LYS A 541 4.51 18.04 42.60
CA LYS A 541 5.40 19.05 43.18
C LYS A 541 6.09 19.84 42.08
N LEU A 542 6.59 19.15 41.05
CA LEU A 542 7.18 19.80 39.87
C LEU A 542 6.18 20.76 39.19
N TRP A 543 4.93 20.34 39.02
CA TRP A 543 3.89 21.20 38.47
C TRP A 543 3.58 22.43 39.36
N ARG A 544 3.46 22.24 40.69
CA ARG A 544 3.28 23.39 41.61
C ARG A 544 4.46 24.35 41.56
N ALA A 545 5.69 23.83 41.53
CA ALA A 545 6.91 24.63 41.47
C ALA A 545 6.91 25.57 40.24
N MET A 546 6.61 25.02 39.07
CA MET A 546 6.55 25.76 37.80
C MET A 546 5.52 26.90 37.84
N LEU A 547 4.38 26.73 38.51
CA LEU A 547 3.32 27.76 38.53
C LEU A 547 3.74 29.04 39.25
N THR A 548 4.69 28.97 40.20
CA THR A 548 5.14 30.16 40.93
C THR A 548 6.16 30.96 40.11
N ARG A 549 6.14 32.29 40.26
CA ARG A 549 7.09 33.21 39.62
C ARG A 549 8.20 33.72 40.55
N ALA A 550 8.11 33.42 41.85
CA ALA A 550 9.09 33.84 42.87
C ALA A 550 9.17 32.87 44.08
N GLY A 551 8.95 31.57 43.87
CA GLY A 551 9.07 30.52 44.89
C GLY A 551 10.51 30.11 45.22
N GLY A 552 11.47 30.33 44.30
CA GLY A 552 12.87 30.00 44.48
C GLY A 552 13.21 28.50 44.37
N GLU A 553 12.27 27.68 43.89
CA GLU A 553 12.44 26.23 43.77
C GLU A 553 13.27 25.84 42.53
N ARG A 554 14.09 24.79 42.64
CA ARG A 554 14.92 24.32 41.51
C ARG A 554 14.14 23.36 40.61
N VAL A 555 13.56 23.90 39.54
CA VAL A 555 13.01 23.13 38.42
C VAL A 555 14.17 22.53 37.60
N GLN A 556 14.53 21.26 37.83
CA GLN A 556 15.41 20.52 36.92
C GLN A 556 14.58 20.01 35.74
N GLN A 557 14.92 20.46 34.52
CA GLN A 557 14.27 20.01 33.29
C GLN A 557 14.69 18.56 32.97
N GLY A 558 13.85 17.61 33.39
CA GLY A 558 13.80 16.26 32.86
C GLY A 558 12.39 16.02 32.32
N PHE A 559 12.22 16.22 31.01
CA PHE A 559 10.99 15.96 30.26
C PHE A 559 11.01 14.56 29.64
#